data_AF-A0AAD5CQK2-F1
#
_entry.id   AF-A0AAD5CQK2-F1
#
_cell.length_a   1.000
_cell.length_b   1.000
_cell.length_c   1.000
_cell.angle_alpha   90.00
_cell.angle_beta   90.00
_cell.angle_gamma   90.00
#
_symmetry.space_group_name_H-M   'P 1'
#
loop_
_entity.id
_entity.type
_entity.pdbx_description
1 polymer ?
#
loop_
_entity_poly.entity_id
_entity_poly.type
_entity_poly.pdbx_seq_one_letter_code
_entity_poly.pdbx_strand_id
1 'polypeptide(L)' 'MDFPKGLSLFHGFFMTFLLCSNAVHANQNYKDALAKSILYFQGQRSGRLPLSQSQNLRWRSASGLADGSQARVCI' A
#
# COMPACT_ATOMS: atom_id res chain seq x y z
N MET A 1 38.82 -39.27 -7.81
CA MET A 1 37.77 -38.44 -8.42
C MET A 1 37.52 -37.30 -7.46
N ASP A 2 38.32 -36.24 -7.55
CA ASP A 2 38.31 -35.14 -6.59
C ASP A 2 37.30 -34.08 -7.03
N PHE A 3 36.24 -33.91 -6.24
CA PHE A 3 35.18 -32.95 -6.52
C PHE A 3 35.71 -31.51 -6.37
N PRO A 4 35.37 -30.57 -7.27
CA PRO A 4 35.86 -29.20 -7.20
C PRO A 4 35.28 -28.48 -5.97
N LYS A 5 36.16 -28.18 -5.00
CA LYS A 5 35.83 -27.56 -3.70
C LYS A 5 35.15 -26.18 -3.83
N GLY A 6 35.27 -25.51 -4.98
CA GLY A 6 34.67 -24.20 -5.26
C GLY A 6 33.15 -24.21 -5.46
N LEU A 7 32.57 -25.30 -5.97
CA LEU A 7 31.12 -25.40 -6.18
C LEU A 7 30.35 -25.55 -4.85
N SER A 8 30.98 -26.17 -3.86
CA SER A 8 30.42 -26.38 -2.52
C SER A 8 30.35 -25.08 -1.69
N LEU A 9 31.32 -24.18 -1.85
CA LEU A 9 31.35 -22.90 -1.13
C LEU A 9 30.25 -21.94 -1.63
N PHE A 10 30.01 -21.91 -2.93
CA PHE A 10 28.99 -21.05 -3.54
C PHE A 10 27.56 -21.48 -3.15
N HIS A 11 27.31 -22.79 -3.13
CA HIS A 11 26.03 -23.35 -2.65
C HIS A 11 25.84 -23.13 -1.15
N GLY A 12 26.91 -23.24 -0.36
CA GLY A 12 26.88 -22.93 1.07
C GLY A 12 26.48 -21.47 1.33
N PHE A 13 27.13 -20.52 0.65
CA PHE A 13 26.81 -19.09 0.78
C PHE A 13 25.38 -18.77 0.35
N PHE A 14 24.92 -19.35 -0.78
CA PHE A 14 23.55 -19.17 -1.27
C PHE A 14 22.50 -19.74 -0.32
N MET A 15 22.75 -20.91 0.28
CA MET A 15 21.86 -21.51 1.28
C MET A 15 21.85 -20.73 2.59
N THR A 16 23.00 -20.25 3.06
CA THR A 16 23.07 -19.35 4.23
C THR A 16 22.33 -18.03 3.98
N PHE A 17 22.46 -17.46 2.79
CA PHE A 17 21.72 -16.26 2.38
C PHE A 17 20.20 -16.51 2.39
N LEU A 18 19.74 -17.64 1.84
CA LEU A 18 18.33 -18.04 1.88
C LEU A 18 17.81 -18.28 3.31
N LEU A 19 18.60 -18.92 4.18
CA LEU A 19 18.23 -19.13 5.58
C LEU A 19 18.14 -17.82 6.37
N CYS A 20 19.06 -16.87 6.16
CA CYS A 20 19.04 -15.57 6.82
C CYS A 20 17.95 -14.62 6.29
N SER A 21 17.46 -14.80 5.06
CA SER A 21 16.41 -13.97 4.46
C SER A 21 15.05 -14.07 5.15
N ASN A 22 14.80 -15.18 5.86
CA ASN A 22 13.51 -15.45 6.51
C ASN A 22 13.38 -14.82 7.91
N ALA A 23 14.39 -14.10 8.39
CA ALA A 23 14.41 -13.51 9.73
C ALA A 23 13.69 -12.15 9.83
N VAL A 24 12.70 -11.86 8.99
CA VAL A 24 11.89 -10.65 9.09
C VAL A 24 10.75 -10.90 10.10
N HIS A 25 10.94 -10.46 11.33
CA HIS A 25 9.87 -10.48 12.33
C HIS A 25 8.88 -9.36 12.03
N ALA A 26 7.77 -9.70 11.38
CA ALA A 26 6.75 -8.75 10.96
C ALA A 26 5.77 -8.42 12.11
N ASN A 27 6.16 -7.54 13.03
CA ASN A 27 5.21 -6.94 13.97
C ASN A 27 4.41 -5.84 13.26
N GLN A 28 3.51 -6.25 12.36
CA GLN A 28 2.71 -5.30 11.59
C GLN A 28 1.61 -4.69 12.46
N ASN A 29 1.59 -3.36 12.51
CA ASN A 29 0.54 -2.63 13.22
C ASN A 29 -0.75 -2.61 12.38
N TYR A 30 -1.60 -3.62 12.57
CA TYR A 30 -2.88 -3.73 11.86
C TYR A 30 -3.82 -2.53 12.11
N LYS A 31 -3.72 -1.86 13.26
CA LYS A 31 -4.51 -0.65 13.55
C LYS A 31 -4.11 0.49 12.61
N ASP A 32 -2.83 0.67 12.38
CA ASP A 32 -2.31 1.66 11.44
C ASP A 32 -2.62 1.26 9.98
N ALA A 33 -2.45 -0.02 9.63
CA ALA A 33 -2.81 -0.52 8.30
C ALA A 33 -4.31 -0.31 7.98
N LEU A 34 -5.19 -0.58 8.93
CA LEU A 34 -6.63 -0.34 8.80
C LEU A 34 -6.93 1.16 8.65
N ALA A 35 -6.33 2.00 9.48
CA ALA A 35 -6.51 3.46 9.40
C ALA A 35 -6.10 4.00 8.02
N LYS A 36 -4.97 3.54 7.47
CA LYS A 36 -4.49 3.90 6.13
C LYS A 36 -5.41 3.37 5.03
N SER A 37 -5.95 2.17 5.19
CA SER A 37 -6.91 1.59 4.23
C SER A 37 -8.20 2.41 4.17
N ILE A 38 -8.70 2.87 5.32
CA ILE A 38 -9.85 3.76 5.39
C ILE A 38 -9.51 5.14 4.76
N LEU A 39 -8.32 5.68 5.05
CA LEU A 39 -7.86 6.95 4.48
C LEU A 39 -7.77 6.91 2.95
N TYR A 40 -7.35 5.77 2.38
CA TYR A 40 -7.30 5.55 0.93
C TYR A 40 -8.68 5.74 0.28
N PHE A 41 -9.73 5.11 0.83
CA PHE A 41 -11.08 5.27 0.31
C PHE A 41 -11.64 6.69 0.52
N GLN A 42 -11.31 7.35 1.62
CA GLN A 42 -11.66 8.76 1.82
C GLN A 42 -11.03 9.65 0.73
N GLY A 43 -9.80 9.35 0.31
CA GLY A 43 -9.10 10.04 -0.77
C GLY A 43 -9.72 9.84 -2.16
N GLN A 44 -10.49 8.79 -2.38
CA GLN A 44 -11.14 8.50 -3.67
C GLN A 44 -12.51 9.17 -3.84
N ARG A 45 -13.04 9.85 -2.82
CA ARG A 45 -14.36 10.51 -2.91
C ARG A 45 -14.37 11.58 -4.00
N SER A 46 -15.33 11.50 -4.91
CA SER A 46 -15.71 12.57 -5.83
C SER A 46 -16.84 13.42 -5.23
N GLY A 47 -17.23 14.50 -5.91
CA GLY A 47 -18.29 15.39 -5.49
C GLY A 47 -17.83 16.46 -4.51
N ARG A 48 -18.81 17.06 -3.83
CA ARG A 48 -18.58 18.08 -2.80
C ARG A 48 -18.04 17.41 -1.54
N LEU A 49 -16.86 17.84 -1.09
CA LEU A 49 -16.26 17.32 0.13
C LEU A 49 -16.93 17.93 1.37
N PRO A 50 -17.15 17.16 2.45
CA PRO A 50 -17.70 17.67 3.69
C PRO A 50 -16.71 18.63 4.36
N LEU A 51 -17.15 19.87 4.59
CA LEU A 51 -16.34 20.97 5.13
C LEU A 51 -15.95 20.79 6.61
N SER A 52 -16.64 19.91 7.33
CA SER A 52 -16.42 19.66 8.76
C SER A 52 -15.44 18.50 8.96
N GLN A 53 -14.41 18.70 9.81
CA GLN A 53 -13.51 17.82 10.58
C GLN A 53 -13.02 16.45 10.01
N SER A 54 -13.73 15.85 9.06
CA SER A 54 -13.44 14.62 8.30
C SER A 54 -12.60 14.86 7.05
N GLN A 55 -12.41 16.10 6.58
CA GLN A 55 -11.49 16.40 5.49
C GLN A 55 -10.06 16.59 6.02
N ASN A 56 -9.49 15.52 6.59
CA ASN A 56 -8.08 15.50 7.04
C ASN A 56 -7.08 15.54 5.87
N LEU A 57 -7.58 15.39 4.64
CA LEU A 57 -6.81 15.37 3.40
C LEU A 57 -6.72 16.78 2.81
N ARG A 58 -5.79 17.59 3.33
CA ARG A 58 -5.57 18.99 2.89
C ARG A 58 -5.28 19.15 1.40
N TRP A 59 -4.87 18.09 0.73
CA TRP A 59 -4.57 18.05 -0.70
C TRP A 59 -5.78 17.69 -1.59
N ARG A 60 -6.93 17.28 -1.01
CA ARG A 60 -8.17 17.01 -1.75
C ARG A 60 -9.06 18.25 -1.78
N SER A 61 -9.76 18.45 -2.90
CA SER A 61 -10.80 19.47 -3.09
C SER A 61 -12.02 18.89 -3.80
N ALA A 62 -13.11 19.65 -3.85
CA ALA A 62 -14.33 19.25 -4.55
C ALA A 62 -14.03 18.98 -6.05
N SER A 63 -14.59 17.90 -6.58
CA SER A 63 -14.38 17.44 -7.96
C SER A 63 -15.65 16.81 -8.53
N GLY A 64 -15.81 16.71 -9.85
CA GLY A 64 -16.98 16.04 -10.46
C GLY A 64 -18.33 16.71 -10.16
N LEU A 65 -18.35 18.02 -9.88
CA LEU A 65 -19.58 18.73 -9.46
C LEU A 65 -20.64 18.84 -10.56
N ALA A 66 -20.27 18.61 -11.82
CA ALA A 66 -21.18 18.64 -12.97
C ALA A 66 -21.42 17.24 -13.56
N ASP A 67 -20.95 16.18 -12.89
CA ASP A 67 -21.17 14.81 -13.32
C ASP A 67 -22.68 14.52 -13.34
N GLY A 68 -23.19 13.93 -14.42
CA GLY A 68 -24.63 13.68 -14.62
C GLY A 68 -25.44 14.83 -15.24
N SER A 69 -24.88 16.05 -15.31
CA SER A 69 -25.59 17.23 -15.84
C SER A 69 -26.06 17.05 -17.29
N GLN A 70 -25.24 16.45 -18.16
CA GLN A 70 -25.59 16.18 -19.56
C GLN A 70 -26.73 15.15 -19.70
N ALA A 71 -26.87 14.25 -18.73
CA ALA A 71 -27.94 13.26 -18.68
C ALA A 71 -29.18 13.77 -17.92
N ARG A 72 -29.19 15.06 -17.51
CA ARG A 72 -30.23 15.68 -16.67
C ARG A 72 -30.42 14.96 -15.32
N VAL A 73 -29.33 14.39 -14.80
CA VAL A 73 -29.27 13.79 -13.46
C VAL A 73 -28.53 14.74 -12.55
N CYS A 74 -29.17 15.19 -11.48
CA CYS A 74 -28.53 16.01 -10.44
C CYS A 74 -27.81 15.10 -9.44
N ILE A 75 -26.59 15.52 -9.04
CA ILE A 75 -25.81 14.94 -7.94
C ILE A 75 -25.90 15.78 -6.66
#